data_AF-A0A4R1YKM4-F1
#
_entry.id   AF-A0A4R1YKM4-F1
#
_cell.length_a   1.000
_cell.length_b   1.000
_cell.length_c   1.000
_cell.angle_alpha   90.00
_cell.angle_beta   90.00
_cell.angle_gamma   90.00
#
_symmetry.space_group_name_H-M   'P 1'
#
loop_
_entity.id
_entity.type
_entity.pdbx_description
1 polymer ?
#
loop_
_entity_poly.entity_id
_entity_poly.type
_entity_poly.pdbx_seq_one_letter_code
_entity_poly.pdbx_strand_id
1 'polypeptide(L)'
;MNAIDNSKVQEDDISLGLLLGTLAGAKDSPLIFYYDGRPVKPGYHVTEVKAGQFSALDCGANPEAWTEIFIQLWDIEEGDRTHMPAGKFYAIIRKVTEHVKLDDSAKLTFEVSDGHQPMRLYRAAMPTLRAGTVHVELSPRPASCKPRDRWLAEQQAQSTAGTNACCA
;
A
#
# COMPACT_ATOMS: atom_id res chain seq x y z
N MET A 1 -2.29 -12.53 25.88
CA MET A 1 -2.28 -11.49 24.83
C MET A 1 -1.62 -12.11 23.61
N ASN A 2 -2.36 -12.34 22.52
CA ASN A 2 -1.75 -12.82 21.28
C ASN A 2 -0.93 -11.67 20.69
N ALA A 3 0.39 -11.83 20.67
CA ALA A 3 1.29 -10.86 20.07
C ALA A 3 0.97 -10.74 18.57
N ILE A 4 0.69 -9.52 18.09
CA ILE A 4 0.58 -9.26 16.65
C ILE A 4 1.98 -9.45 16.06
N ASP A 5 2.05 -10.34 15.07
CA ASP A 5 3.23 -10.62 14.27
C ASP A 5 3.19 -9.75 13.01
N ASN A 6 4.02 -8.71 12.99
CA ASN A 6 4.17 -7.81 11.86
C ASN A 6 5.30 -8.26 10.91
N SER A 7 5.97 -9.40 11.14
CA SER A 7 7.05 -9.85 10.23
C SER A 7 6.51 -10.19 8.83
N LYS A 8 5.29 -10.74 8.74
CA LYS A 8 4.59 -11.03 7.49
C LYS A 8 4.13 -9.78 6.72
N VAL A 9 4.15 -8.62 7.36
CA VAL A 9 3.66 -7.36 6.77
C VAL A 9 4.59 -6.82 5.68
N GLN A 10 5.86 -7.25 5.67
CA GLN A 10 6.88 -6.72 4.78
C GLN A 10 6.84 -7.28 3.35
N GLU A 11 6.19 -8.43 3.10
CA GLU A 11 6.20 -9.11 1.79
C GLU A 11 5.08 -8.70 0.82
N ASP A 12 4.08 -7.94 1.26
CA ASP A 12 2.83 -7.71 0.49
C ASP A 12 2.72 -6.35 -0.22
N ASP A 13 3.73 -5.47 -0.12
CA ASP A 13 3.69 -4.13 -0.71
C ASP A 13 3.91 -4.20 -2.24
N ILE A 14 2.92 -3.80 -3.03
CA ILE A 14 3.16 -3.59 -4.47
C ILE A 14 3.92 -2.28 -4.72
N SER A 15 4.76 -2.27 -5.77
CA SER A 15 5.40 -1.05 -6.25
C SER A 15 4.44 -0.19 -7.08
N LEU A 16 4.78 1.10 -7.23
CA LEU A 16 4.03 1.99 -8.12
C LEU A 16 4.04 1.51 -9.57
N GLY A 17 5.20 1.05 -10.06
CA GLY A 17 5.33 0.53 -11.42
C GLY A 17 4.43 -0.68 -11.67
N LEU A 18 4.33 -1.59 -10.70
CA LEU A 18 3.46 -2.76 -10.78
C LEU A 18 1.98 -2.35 -10.81
N LEU A 19 1.56 -1.45 -9.91
CA LEU A 19 0.21 -0.89 -9.91
C LEU A 19 -0.13 -0.28 -11.29
N LEU A 20 0.70 0.64 -11.79
CA LEU A 20 0.46 1.33 -13.06
C LEU A 20 0.47 0.37 -14.26
N GLY A 21 1.36 -0.63 -14.24
CA GLY A 21 1.43 -1.67 -15.27
C GLY A 21 0.13 -2.46 -15.38
N THR A 22 -0.46 -2.87 -14.25
CA THR A 22 -1.75 -3.56 -14.25
C THR A 22 -2.89 -2.65 -14.70
N LEU A 23 -2.92 -1.39 -14.24
CA LEU A 23 -3.97 -0.43 -14.61
C LEU A 23 -3.95 -0.05 -16.10
N ALA A 24 -2.78 -0.09 -16.75
CA ALA A 24 -2.65 0.24 -18.17
C ALA A 24 -3.45 -0.69 -19.09
N GLY A 25 -3.72 -1.93 -18.67
CA GLY A 25 -4.50 -2.92 -19.41
C GLY A 25 -6.02 -2.79 -19.28
N ALA A 26 -6.52 -1.95 -18.37
CA ALA A 26 -7.95 -1.85 -18.04
C ALA A 26 -8.40 -0.39 -17.87
N LYS A 27 -7.96 0.52 -18.76
CA LYS A 27 -8.09 1.98 -18.59
C LYS A 27 -9.54 2.48 -18.41
N ASP A 28 -10.49 1.85 -19.08
CA ASP A 28 -11.90 2.26 -19.03
C ASP A 28 -12.66 1.59 -17.87
N SER A 29 -12.04 0.60 -17.21
CA SER A 29 -12.63 -0.07 -16.06
C SER A 29 -12.66 0.87 -14.84
N PRO A 30 -13.76 0.86 -14.06
CA PRO A 30 -13.80 1.52 -12.77
C PRO A 30 -12.69 0.98 -11.86
N LEU A 31 -12.01 1.86 -11.15
CA LEU A 31 -11.01 1.52 -10.14
C LEU A 31 -11.63 1.69 -8.76
N ILE A 32 -11.66 0.60 -7.99
CA ILE A 32 -12.23 0.57 -6.66
C ILE A 32 -11.15 0.12 -5.67
N PHE A 33 -10.80 1.03 -4.77
CA PHE A 33 -9.99 0.70 -3.60
C PHE A 33 -10.90 0.17 -2.49
N TYR A 34 -10.45 -0.87 -1.79
CA TYR A 34 -11.13 -1.43 -0.63
C TYR A 34 -10.26 -1.20 0.60
N TYR A 35 -10.82 -0.68 1.67
CA TYR A 35 -10.12 -0.51 2.94
C TYR A 35 -11.09 -0.77 4.07
N ASP A 36 -10.62 -1.28 5.21
CA ASP A 36 -11.47 -1.67 6.34
C ASP A 36 -12.65 -2.59 5.92
N GLY A 37 -12.46 -3.44 4.91
CA GLY A 37 -13.48 -4.37 4.41
C GLY A 37 -14.61 -3.70 3.60
N ARG A 38 -14.48 -2.43 3.21
CA ARG A 38 -15.47 -1.70 2.40
C ARG A 38 -14.83 -1.00 1.20
N PRO A 39 -15.58 -0.81 0.09
CA PRO A 39 -15.08 0.00 -1.02
C PRO A 39 -15.04 1.48 -0.63
N VAL A 40 -14.14 2.23 -1.26
CA VAL A 40 -14.28 3.68 -1.39
C VAL A 40 -15.59 4.01 -2.09
N LYS A 41 -16.19 5.13 -1.76
CA LYS A 41 -17.44 5.60 -2.34
C LYS A 41 -17.25 5.98 -3.81
N PRO A 42 -18.29 5.84 -4.65
CA PRO A 42 -18.32 6.47 -5.96
C PRO A 42 -18.04 7.98 -5.82
N GLY A 43 -17.27 8.54 -6.76
CA GLY A 43 -16.89 9.96 -6.69
C GLY A 43 -15.71 10.30 -5.76
N TYR A 44 -15.01 9.31 -5.18
CA TYR A 44 -13.77 9.56 -4.43
C TYR A 44 -12.73 10.36 -5.24
N HIS A 45 -11.86 11.07 -4.53
CA HIS A 45 -10.82 11.90 -5.15
C HIS A 45 -9.42 11.38 -4.83
N VAL A 46 -8.51 11.50 -5.80
CA VAL A 46 -7.07 11.55 -5.52
C VAL A 46 -6.74 13.02 -5.30
N THR A 47 -6.43 13.40 -4.07
CA THR A 47 -6.26 14.82 -3.71
C THR A 47 -4.81 15.28 -3.74
N GLU A 48 -3.87 14.36 -3.47
CA GLU A 48 -2.44 14.64 -3.47
C GLU A 48 -1.66 13.38 -3.85
N VAL A 49 -0.56 13.57 -4.59
CA VAL A 49 0.46 12.55 -4.78
C VAL A 49 1.79 13.21 -4.46
N LYS A 50 2.51 12.66 -3.50
CA LYS A 50 3.77 13.23 -3.00
C LYS A 50 4.85 12.17 -2.92
N ALA A 51 6.10 12.58 -3.07
CA ALA A 51 7.26 11.76 -2.82
C ALA A 51 8.11 12.39 -1.72
N GLY A 52 8.59 11.56 -0.80
CA GLY A 52 9.47 11.97 0.29
C GLY A 52 10.73 11.12 0.33
N GLN A 53 11.82 11.73 0.78
CA GLN A 53 13.03 11.02 1.20
C GLN A 53 13.10 11.07 2.72
N PHE A 54 13.28 9.91 3.34
CA PHE A 54 13.27 9.75 4.78
C PHE A 54 14.63 9.24 5.25
N SER A 55 15.08 9.80 6.37
CA SER A 55 16.24 9.33 7.13
C SER A 55 15.80 9.16 8.58
N ALA A 56 15.94 7.97 9.13
CA ALA A 56 15.44 7.62 10.46
C ALA A 56 16.38 6.68 11.22
N LEU A 57 16.06 6.48 12.50
CA LEU A 57 16.61 5.44 13.36
C LEU A 57 15.47 4.51 13.82
N ASP A 58 15.71 3.21 13.85
CA ASP A 58 14.78 2.26 14.49
C ASP A 58 14.89 2.27 16.03
N CYS A 59 14.02 1.52 16.72
CA CYS A 59 14.03 1.39 18.19
C CYS A 59 15.37 0.87 18.75
N GLY A 60 16.23 0.27 17.92
CA GLY A 60 17.58 -0.20 18.25
C GLY A 60 18.71 0.73 17.81
N ALA A 61 18.38 1.98 17.44
CA ALA A 61 19.33 2.98 16.93
C ALA A 61 20.04 2.60 15.62
N ASN A 62 19.46 1.70 14.82
CA ASN A 62 20.01 1.39 13.49
C ASN A 62 19.51 2.44 12.48
N PRO A 63 20.41 3.02 11.66
CA PRO A 63 20.04 3.98 10.62
C PRO A 63 19.31 3.31 9.47
N GLU A 64 18.36 4.04 8.90
CA GLU A 64 17.62 3.63 7.71
C GLU A 64 17.26 4.86 6.88
N ALA A 65 17.36 4.71 5.56
CA ALA A 65 16.92 5.72 4.61
C ALA A 65 16.11 5.06 3.50
N TRP A 66 15.03 5.70 3.10
CA TRP A 66 14.17 5.21 2.01
C TRP A 66 13.46 6.36 1.32
N THR A 67 13.01 6.09 0.10
CA THR A 67 12.07 6.93 -0.64
C THR A 67 10.67 6.35 -0.50
N GLU A 68 9.67 7.22 -0.36
CA GLU A 68 8.28 6.80 -0.24
C GLU A 68 7.36 7.72 -1.01
N ILE A 69 6.43 7.13 -1.75
CA ILE A 69 5.38 7.78 -2.51
C ILE A 69 4.08 7.62 -1.73
N PHE A 70 3.37 8.72 -1.54
CA PHE A 70 2.07 8.74 -0.91
C PHE A 70 1.01 9.14 -1.93
N ILE A 71 -0.07 8.37 -2.01
CA ILE A 71 -1.26 8.69 -2.80
C ILE A 71 -2.41 8.92 -1.83
N GLN A 72 -2.91 10.15 -1.78
CA GLN A 72 -3.99 10.52 -0.87
C GLN A 72 -5.36 10.33 -1.54
N LEU A 73 -6.19 9.48 -0.93
CA LEU A 73 -7.57 9.24 -1.31
C LEU A 73 -8.52 9.92 -0.33
N TRP A 74 -9.45 10.70 -0.87
CA TRP A 74 -10.54 11.29 -0.11
C TRP A 74 -11.84 10.52 -0.40
N ASP A 75 -12.28 9.75 0.60
CA ASP A 75 -13.45 8.88 0.54
C ASP A 75 -14.75 9.64 0.84
N ILE A 76 -15.23 10.36 -0.18
CA ILE A 76 -16.50 11.08 -0.12
C ILE A 76 -17.43 10.63 -1.23
N GLU A 77 -18.72 10.82 -0.99
CA GLU A 77 -19.75 10.68 -2.01
C GLU A 77 -20.01 12.06 -2.61
N GLU A 78 -19.87 12.15 -3.93
CA GLU A 78 -20.07 13.40 -4.65
C GLU A 78 -21.19 13.23 -5.68
N GLY A 79 -22.43 13.37 -5.23
CA GLY A 79 -23.63 13.26 -6.08
C GLY A 79 -23.70 11.92 -6.83
N ASP A 80 -24.12 11.96 -8.09
CA ASP A 80 -24.33 10.77 -8.92
C ASP A 80 -23.05 10.30 -9.65
N ARG A 81 -21.86 10.70 -9.17
CA ARG A 81 -20.59 10.32 -9.82
C ARG A 81 -20.31 8.84 -9.62
N THR A 82 -19.80 8.19 -10.66
CA THR A 82 -19.30 6.81 -10.60
C THR A 82 -17.87 6.75 -10.07
N HIS A 83 -17.37 5.53 -9.80
CA HIS A 83 -15.95 5.33 -9.48
C HIS A 83 -15.04 5.80 -10.61
N MET A 84 -13.89 6.36 -10.22
CA MET A 84 -12.87 6.84 -11.15
C MET A 84 -12.39 5.71 -12.09
N PRO A 85 -12.30 5.93 -13.41
CA PRO A 85 -11.68 4.96 -14.30
C PRO A 85 -10.19 4.81 -14.02
N ALA A 86 -9.66 3.59 -14.16
CA ALA A 86 -8.24 3.29 -13.95
C ALA A 86 -7.32 4.17 -14.81
N GLY A 87 -7.72 4.48 -16.04
CA GLY A 87 -6.98 5.37 -16.95
C GLY A 87 -6.87 6.80 -16.44
N LYS A 88 -7.89 7.30 -15.73
CA LYS A 88 -7.83 8.63 -15.10
C LYS A 88 -6.87 8.63 -13.92
N PHE A 89 -6.90 7.60 -13.08
CA PHE A 89 -5.92 7.43 -12.00
C PHE A 89 -4.50 7.38 -12.57
N TYR A 90 -4.26 6.55 -13.59
CA TYR A 90 -2.97 6.45 -14.28
C TYR A 90 -2.49 7.82 -14.79
N ALA A 91 -3.38 8.60 -15.40
CA ALA A 91 -3.03 9.93 -15.92
C ALA A 91 -2.65 10.92 -14.80
N ILE A 92 -3.32 10.87 -13.65
CA ILE A 92 -2.98 11.69 -12.47
C ILE A 92 -1.56 11.35 -12.02
N ILE A 93 -1.27 10.06 -11.80
CA ILE A 93 0.06 9.64 -11.34
C ILE A 93 1.14 10.02 -12.35
N ARG A 94 0.92 9.74 -13.63
CA ARG A 94 1.88 10.08 -14.69
C ARG A 94 2.21 11.57 -14.71
N LYS A 95 1.19 12.43 -14.60
CA LYS A 95 1.40 13.89 -14.57
C LYS A 95 2.28 14.30 -13.37
N VAL A 96 2.11 13.64 -12.23
CA VAL A 96 2.94 13.90 -11.04
C VAL A 96 4.36 13.36 -11.25
N THR A 97 4.53 12.17 -11.81
CA THR A 97 5.84 11.61 -12.19
C THR A 97 6.64 12.55 -13.09
N GLU A 98 5.98 13.18 -14.06
CA GLU A 98 6.61 14.15 -14.98
C GLU A 98 7.16 15.39 -14.25
N HIS A 99 6.61 15.77 -13.10
CA HIS A 99 7.03 16.95 -12.34
C HIS A 99 7.92 16.64 -11.14
N VAL A 100 7.70 15.50 -10.46
CA VAL A 100 8.28 15.19 -9.15
C VAL A 100 9.33 14.06 -9.24
N LYS A 101 9.52 13.43 -10.41
CA LYS A 101 10.39 12.26 -10.62
C LYS A 101 10.15 11.19 -9.55
N LEU A 102 9.01 10.52 -9.66
CA LEU A 102 8.69 9.39 -8.80
C LEU A 102 9.65 8.23 -9.10
N ASP A 103 10.31 7.70 -8.06
CA ASP A 103 11.17 6.53 -8.13
C ASP A 103 10.30 5.27 -8.08
N ASP A 104 10.37 4.43 -9.11
CA ASP A 104 9.55 3.21 -9.20
C ASP A 104 9.91 2.16 -8.13
N SER A 105 11.09 2.27 -7.51
CA SER A 105 11.52 1.45 -6.37
C SER A 105 11.09 2.02 -5.01
N ALA A 106 10.55 3.24 -4.99
CA ALA A 106 10.06 3.85 -3.76
C ALA A 106 8.91 3.03 -3.18
N LYS A 107 8.87 3.00 -1.85
CA LYS A 107 7.77 2.40 -1.11
C LYS A 107 6.46 3.13 -1.47
N LEU A 108 5.38 2.39 -1.68
CA LEU A 108 4.07 2.95 -1.99
C LEU A 108 3.17 2.91 -0.75
N THR A 109 2.60 4.06 -0.40
CA THR A 109 1.64 4.18 0.70
C THR A 109 0.41 4.94 0.23
N PHE A 110 -0.76 4.43 0.63
CA PHE A 110 -2.02 5.12 0.45
C PHE A 110 -2.41 5.82 1.74
N GLU A 111 -2.80 7.08 1.64
CA GLU A 111 -3.36 7.84 2.75
C GLU A 111 -4.86 7.98 2.52
N VAL A 112 -5.70 7.49 3.42
CA VAL A 112 -7.15 7.51 3.23
C VAL A 112 -7.85 8.21 4.39
N SER A 113 -8.77 9.12 4.07
CA SER A 113 -9.66 9.81 5.02
C SER A 113 -11.01 10.11 4.35
N ASP A 114 -12.07 10.21 5.14
CA ASP A 114 -13.41 10.66 4.74
C ASP A 114 -13.66 12.15 5.06
N GLY A 115 -12.61 12.90 5.39
CA GLY A 115 -12.69 14.29 5.84
C GLY A 115 -13.10 14.47 7.30
N HIS A 116 -13.44 13.39 8.02
CA HIS A 116 -13.81 13.43 9.43
C HIS A 116 -12.76 12.73 10.30
N GLN A 117 -12.33 11.53 9.87
CA GLN A 117 -11.28 10.78 10.53
C GLN A 117 -9.89 11.26 10.11
N PRO A 118 -8.88 11.18 10.99
CA PRO A 118 -7.49 11.40 10.60
C PRO A 118 -7.11 10.52 9.41
N MET A 119 -6.16 11.01 8.60
CA MET A 119 -5.59 10.21 7.52
C MET A 119 -4.91 8.97 8.10
N ARG A 120 -5.27 7.81 7.54
CA ARG A 120 -4.70 6.51 7.92
C ARG A 120 -3.85 5.98 6.77
N LEU A 121 -2.77 5.29 7.13
CA LEU A 121 -1.79 4.76 6.19
C LEU A 121 -2.14 3.32 5.82
N TYR A 122 -2.11 3.03 4.54
CA TYR A 122 -2.39 1.70 3.98
C TYR A 122 -1.32 1.30 2.98
N ARG A 123 -1.19 -0.01 2.80
CA ARG A 123 -0.44 -0.62 1.70
C ARG A 123 -1.41 -1.23 0.71
N ALA A 124 -1.06 -1.22 -0.56
CA ALA A 124 -1.88 -1.81 -1.61
C ALA A 124 -1.42 -3.24 -1.93
N ALA A 125 -2.39 -4.13 -2.08
CA ALA A 125 -2.20 -5.45 -2.67
C ALA A 125 -2.30 -5.38 -4.20
N MET A 126 -1.91 -6.47 -4.88
CA MET A 126 -1.98 -6.59 -6.34
C MET A 126 -3.39 -6.27 -6.88
N PRO A 127 -3.51 -5.38 -7.88
CA PRO A 127 -4.79 -5.10 -8.50
C PRO A 127 -5.37 -6.36 -9.16
N THR A 128 -6.67 -6.61 -8.97
CA THR A 128 -7.37 -7.72 -9.63
C THR A 128 -8.51 -7.20 -10.48
N LEU A 129 -8.58 -7.66 -11.74
CA LEU A 129 -9.70 -7.35 -12.63
C LEU A 129 -10.78 -8.42 -12.43
N ARG A 130 -11.98 -8.00 -12.00
CA ARG A 130 -13.14 -8.88 -11.78
C ARG A 130 -14.38 -8.24 -12.37
N ALA A 131 -15.09 -8.99 -13.22
CA ALA A 131 -16.33 -8.52 -13.87
C ALA A 131 -16.20 -7.10 -14.50
N GLY A 132 -15.07 -6.82 -15.14
CA GLY A 132 -14.82 -5.52 -15.79
C GLY A 132 -14.44 -4.35 -14.86
N THR A 133 -14.27 -4.61 -13.56
CA THR A 133 -13.87 -3.62 -12.55
C THR A 133 -12.49 -3.97 -11.98
N VAL A 134 -11.63 -2.98 -11.76
CA VAL A 134 -10.34 -3.17 -11.11
C VAL A 134 -10.49 -2.95 -9.60
N HIS A 135 -10.10 -3.95 -8.83
CA HIS A 135 -10.14 -3.95 -7.38
C HIS A 135 -8.73 -3.89 -6.81
N VAL A 136 -8.49 -2.99 -5.86
CA VAL A 136 -7.23 -2.89 -5.12
C VAL A 136 -7.54 -2.94 -3.63
N GLU A 137 -7.08 -3.97 -2.94
CA GLU A 137 -7.20 -4.08 -1.49
C GLU A 137 -6.14 -3.23 -0.80
N LEU A 138 -6.57 -2.42 0.16
CA LEU A 138 -5.75 -1.56 1.00
C LEU A 138 -5.77 -2.11 2.43
N SER A 139 -4.67 -2.73 2.86
CA SER A 139 -4.53 -3.19 4.24
C SER A 139 -3.83 -2.14 5.10
N PRO A 140 -4.16 -2.02 6.40
CA PRO A 140 -3.53 -1.04 7.26
C PRO A 140 -2.00 -1.18 7.25
N ARG A 141 -1.28 -0.06 7.32
CA ARG A 141 0.17 -0.03 7.55
C ARG A 141 0.40 0.26 9.04
N PRO A 142 0.45 -0.76 9.92
CA PRO A 142 0.59 -0.56 11.35
C PRO A 142 1.99 -0.06 11.70
N ALA A 143 2.11 0.63 12.83
CA ALA A 143 3.40 0.85 13.45
C ALA A 143 4.01 -0.50 13.88
N SER A 144 5.34 -0.61 13.77
CA SER A 144 6.08 -1.79 14.21
C SER A 144 7.48 -1.44 14.73
N CYS A 145 8.04 -2.29 15.59
CA CYS A 145 9.43 -2.19 16.05
C CYS A 145 10.27 -3.23 15.29
N LYS A 146 11.04 -2.75 14.30
CA LYS A 146 11.82 -3.57 13.37
C LYS A 146 12.77 -4.56 14.08
N PRO A 147 13.55 -4.18 15.10
CA PRO A 147 14.31 -5.13 15.94
C PRO A 147 13.48 -6.29 16.50
N ARG A 148 12.27 -6.03 16.99
CA ARG A 148 11.37 -7.09 17.47
C ARG A 148 10.91 -7.98 16.32
N ASP A 149 10.55 -7.41 15.18
CA ASP A 149 10.10 -8.18 14.02
C ASP A 149 11.21 -9.08 13.46
N ARG A 150 12.45 -8.57 13.38
CA ARG A 150 13.65 -9.35 13.00
C ARG A 150 13.86 -10.52 13.97
N TRP A 151 13.80 -10.26 15.28
CA TRP A 151 13.92 -11.31 16.31
C TRP A 151 12.83 -12.39 16.19
N LEU A 152 11.57 -12.00 15.93
CA LEU A 152 10.48 -12.95 15.70
C LEU A 152 10.72 -13.81 14.45
N ALA A 153 11.18 -13.20 13.35
CA ALA A 153 11.50 -13.91 12.12
C ALA A 153 12.65 -14.93 12.32
N GLU A 154 13.69 -14.57 13.06
CA GLU A 154 14.80 -15.48 13.41
C GLU A 154 14.31 -16.69 14.23
N GLN A 155 13.48 -16.46 15.25
CA GLN A 155 12.89 -17.52 16.06
C GLN A 155 12.04 -18.49 15.20
N GLN A 156 11.29 -17.95 14.26
CA GLN A 156 10.46 -18.75 13.35
C GLN A 156 11.30 -19.57 12.36
N ALA A 157 12.37 -18.99 11.82
CA ALA A 157 13.32 -19.70 10.96
C ALA A 157 14.02 -20.85 11.71
N GLN A 158 14.37 -20.67 12.97
CA GLN A 158 14.97 -21.72 13.80
C GLN A 158 13.96 -22.84 14.12
N SER A 159 12.69 -22.50 14.36
CA SER A 159 11.63 -23.50 14.62
C SER A 159 11.33 -24.40 13.42
N THR A 160 11.45 -23.86 12.19
CA THR A 160 11.22 -24.60 10.94
C THR A 160 12.43 -25.40 10.49
N ALA A 161 13.65 -24.98 10.87
CA ALA A 161 14.86 -25.78 10.68
C ALA A 161 14.96 -26.99 11.64
N GLY A 162 14.41 -26.86 12.85
CA GLY A 162 14.42 -27.92 13.87
C GLY A 162 13.45 -29.08 13.61
N THR A 163 12.42 -28.91 12.77
CA THR A 163 11.44 -29.97 12.44
C THR A 163 11.85 -30.89 11.30
N ASN A 164 12.94 -30.58 10.57
CA ASN A 164 13.49 -31.46 9.52
C ASN A 164 14.65 -32.36 9.98
N ALA A 165 14.97 -32.38 11.28
CA ALA A 165 16.04 -33.20 11.84
C ALA A 165 15.49 -34.33 12.74
N CYS A 166 14.67 -35.22 12.18
CA CYS A 166 14.34 -36.51 12.82
C CYS A 166 14.05 -37.57 11.76
N CYS A 167 15.11 -38.11 11.14
CA CYS A 167 15.17 -39.43 10.50
C CYS A 167 16.64 -39.84 10.33
N ALA A 168 17.15 -40.63 11.26
CA ALA A 168 18.31 -41.52 11.09
C ALA A 168 18.10 -42.75 11.99
#